data_AF-A0A974L160-F1
#
_entry.id   AF-A0A974L160-F1
#
_cell.length_a   1.000
_cell.length_b   1.000
_cell.length_c   1.000
_cell.angle_alpha   90.00
_cell.angle_beta   90.00
_cell.angle_gamma   90.00
#
_symmetry.space_group_name_H-M   'P 1'
#
loop_
_entity.id
_entity.type
_entity.pdbx_description
1 polymer ?
#
loop_
_entity_poly.entity_id
_entity_poly.type
_entity_poly.pdbx_seq_one_letter_code
_entity_poly.pdbx_strand_id
1 'polypeptide(L)'
;MITIRKLNELRELFKKNLLQLNIATIGFDVLIISTSIIGMIKSIELINKNTSELKNASVFYYNISGVVDIQIMGWLLLVSCFLLLISVFIRTPNEFRLMILGGLVSGLVYFAFGILAVDNASLYATYYNNLINGWVQIIIAGMGAIGIWKTKV
;
A
#
# COMPACT_ATOMS: atom_id res chain seq x y z
N MET A 1 -12.28 -29.33 6.56
CA MET A 1 -13.75 -29.20 6.45
C MET A 1 -14.18 -27.97 7.23
N ILE A 2 -14.34 -26.82 6.56
CA ILE A 2 -14.85 -25.60 7.20
C ILE A 2 -16.35 -25.81 7.43
N THR A 3 -16.77 -25.95 8.68
CA THR A 3 -18.17 -26.18 9.05
C THR A 3 -19.01 -24.96 8.65
N ILE A 4 -20.21 -25.19 8.11
CA ILE A 4 -21.20 -24.17 7.70
C ILE A 4 -21.40 -23.10 8.79
N ARG A 5 -21.22 -23.49 10.07
CA ARG A 5 -21.24 -22.59 11.23
C ARG A 5 -20.19 -21.48 11.17
N LYS A 6 -18.93 -21.78 10.81
CA LYS A 6 -17.86 -20.78 10.67
C LYS A 6 -18.14 -19.79 9.53
N LEU A 7 -18.79 -20.26 8.47
CA LEU A 7 -19.17 -19.40 7.34
C LEU A 7 -20.27 -18.41 7.73
N ASN A 8 -21.25 -18.87 8.53
CA ASN A 8 -22.30 -18.00 9.06
C ASN A 8 -21.78 -17.01 10.12
N GLU A 9 -20.86 -17.43 10.99
CA GLU A 9 -20.19 -16.53 11.93
C GLU A 9 -19.41 -15.43 11.19
N LEU A 10 -18.68 -15.79 10.12
CA LEU A 10 -17.98 -14.82 9.26
C LEU A 10 -18.97 -13.85 8.59
N ARG A 11 -20.08 -14.36 8.06
CA ARG A 11 -21.13 -13.55 7.41
C ARG A 11 -21.77 -12.56 8.37
N GLU A 12 -22.10 -12.97 9.59
CA GLU A 12 -22.68 -12.09 10.61
C GLU A 12 -21.67 -11.03 11.09
N LEU A 13 -20.38 -11.39 11.20
CA LEU A 13 -19.29 -10.43 11.44
C LEU A 13 -19.22 -9.36 10.34
N PHE A 14 -19.24 -9.78 9.07
CA PHE A 14 -19.27 -8.87 7.93
C PHE A 14 -20.49 -7.94 7.95
N LYS A 15 -21.67 -8.50 8.23
CA LYS A 15 -22.94 -7.74 8.28
C LYS A 15 -22.96 -6.72 9.40
N LYS A 16 -22.48 -7.10 10.60
CA LYS A 16 -22.39 -6.20 11.76
C LYS A 16 -21.39 -5.06 11.51
N ASN A 17 -20.28 -5.37 10.86
CA ASN A 17 -19.30 -4.36 10.43
C ASN A 17 -19.93 -3.39 9.40
N LEU A 18 -20.63 -3.90 8.39
CA LEU A 18 -21.34 -3.06 7.42
C LEU A 18 -22.39 -2.13 8.06
N LEU A 19 -23.04 -2.54 9.15
CA LEU A 19 -24.09 -1.74 9.81
C LEU A 19 -23.57 -0.61 10.71
N GLN A 20 -22.28 -0.61 11.09
CA GLN A 20 -21.66 0.43 11.92
C GLN A 20 -20.96 1.53 11.09
N LEU A 21 -21.33 1.69 9.82
CA LEU A 21 -20.68 2.61 8.90
C LEU A 21 -21.06 4.08 9.20
N ASN A 22 -20.08 4.84 9.68
CA ASN A 22 -20.08 6.30 9.73
C ASN A 22 -19.54 6.81 8.37
N ILE A 23 -20.06 7.92 7.85
CA ILE A 23 -19.62 8.52 6.58
C ILE A 23 -18.11 8.80 6.57
N ALA A 24 -17.56 9.21 7.72
CA ALA A 24 -16.12 9.44 7.87
C ALA A 24 -15.31 8.13 7.77
N THR A 25 -15.83 7.00 8.28
CA THR A 25 -15.14 5.71 8.13
C THR A 25 -15.26 5.15 6.73
N ILE A 26 -16.40 5.32 6.04
CA ILE A 26 -16.54 4.94 4.62
C ILE A 26 -15.51 5.66 3.75
N GLY A 27 -15.37 6.98 3.91
CA GLY A 27 -14.42 7.76 3.11
C GLY A 27 -12.97 7.29 3.27
N PHE A 28 -12.62 6.88 4.50
CA PHE A 28 -11.29 6.38 4.79
C PHE A 28 -11.05 4.96 4.25
N ASP A 29 -12.03 4.07 4.37
CA ASP A 29 -11.99 2.73 3.77
C ASP A 29 -11.82 2.81 2.25
N VAL A 30 -12.57 3.71 1.59
CA VAL A 30 -12.46 3.95 0.14
C VAL A 30 -11.07 4.48 -0.24
N LEU A 31 -10.48 5.37 0.56
CA LEU A 31 -9.13 5.87 0.35
C LEU A 31 -8.10 4.72 0.42
N ILE A 32 -8.17 3.87 1.45
CA ILE A 32 -7.25 2.73 1.59
C ILE A 32 -7.42 1.76 0.41
N ILE A 33 -8.65 1.42 0.05
CA ILE A 33 -8.92 0.52 -1.09
C ILE A 33 -8.34 1.09 -2.38
N SER A 34 -8.62 2.36 -2.68
CA SER A 34 -8.20 3.00 -3.93
C SER A 34 -6.68 3.06 -4.03
N THR A 35 -6.02 3.50 -2.96
CA THR A 35 -4.54 3.60 -2.91
C THR A 35 -3.87 2.24 -2.96
N SER A 36 -4.48 1.21 -2.34
CA SER A 36 -3.99 -0.16 -2.42
C SER A 36 -4.07 -0.71 -3.84
N ILE A 37 -5.17 -0.49 -4.56
CA ILE A 37 -5.32 -0.94 -5.96
C ILE A 37 -4.31 -0.22 -6.87
N ILE A 38 -4.16 1.11 -6.72
CA ILE A 38 -3.17 1.90 -7.47
C ILE A 38 -1.75 1.36 -7.23
N GLY A 39 -1.42 1.05 -5.97
CA GLY A 39 -0.14 0.45 -5.60
C GLY A 39 0.07 -0.96 -6.15
N MET A 40 -0.97 -1.79 -6.18
CA MET A 40 -0.90 -3.11 -6.81
C MET A 40 -0.61 -3.00 -8.32
N ILE A 41 -1.31 -2.12 -9.03
CA ILE A 41 -1.04 -1.89 -10.47
C ILE A 41 0.41 -1.45 -10.67
N LYS A 42 0.88 -0.50 -9.85
CA LYS A 42 2.26 -0.02 -9.94
C LYS A 42 3.28 -1.11 -9.62
N SER A 43 3.00 -1.95 -8.64
CA SER A 43 3.87 -3.06 -8.26
C SER A 43 4.03 -4.08 -9.39
N ILE A 44 2.95 -4.40 -10.12
CA ILE A 44 2.99 -5.30 -11.26
C ILE A 44 3.81 -4.69 -12.41
N GLU A 45 3.66 -3.38 -12.66
CA GLU A 45 4.51 -2.66 -13.62
C GLU A 45 6.00 -2.79 -13.26
N LEU A 46 6.34 -2.68 -11.98
CA LEU A 46 7.72 -2.76 -11.49
C LEU A 46 8.30 -4.18 -11.55
N ILE A 47 7.51 -5.19 -11.18
CA ILE A 47 7.92 -6.60 -11.24
C ILE A 47 8.25 -7.01 -12.67
N ASN A 48 7.51 -6.49 -13.66
CA ASN A 48 7.69 -6.83 -15.07
C ASN A 48 8.77 -6.01 -15.79
N LYS A 49 9.42 -5.03 -15.14
CA LYS A 49 10.50 -4.26 -15.78
C LYS A 49 11.77 -5.09 -15.96
N ASN A 50 12.34 -5.04 -17.16
CA ASN A 50 13.62 -5.68 -17.49
C ASN A 50 14.82 -4.71 -17.34
N THR A 51 15.99 -5.25 -17.00
CA THR A 51 17.26 -4.51 -16.81
C THR A 51 17.72 -3.74 -18.06
N SER A 52 17.38 -4.22 -19.26
CA SER A 52 17.65 -3.57 -20.55
C SER A 52 16.81 -2.29 -20.75
N GLU A 53 15.57 -2.28 -20.26
CA GLU A 53 14.67 -1.12 -20.31
C GLU A 53 15.07 -0.08 -19.27
N LEU A 54 15.62 -0.52 -18.14
CA LEU A 54 16.15 0.33 -17.06
C LEU A 54 17.38 1.14 -17.49
N LYS A 55 18.27 0.53 -18.27
CA LYS A 55 19.49 1.19 -18.78
C LYS A 55 19.19 2.28 -19.82
N ASN A 56 18.13 2.09 -20.61
CA ASN A 56 17.61 3.11 -21.52
C ASN A 56 16.74 4.16 -20.80
N ALA A 57 16.19 3.83 -19.62
CA ALA A 57 15.38 4.76 -18.83
C ALA A 57 16.24 5.74 -18.02
N SER A 58 17.33 5.32 -17.34
CA SER A 58 18.34 6.26 -16.83
C SER A 58 19.65 5.60 -16.37
N VAL A 59 20.77 6.33 -16.46
CA VAL A 59 22.08 5.90 -15.95
C VAL A 59 22.07 5.75 -14.42
N PHE A 60 21.25 6.54 -13.72
CA PHE A 60 21.04 6.43 -12.27
C PHE A 60 20.27 5.16 -11.89
N TYR A 61 19.29 4.75 -12.70
CA TYR A 61 18.61 3.45 -12.53
C TYR A 61 19.58 2.28 -12.65
N TYR A 62 20.51 2.33 -13.61
CA TYR A 62 21.55 1.31 -13.75
C TYR A 62 22.48 1.28 -12.52
N ASN A 63 22.93 2.44 -12.04
CA ASN A 63 23.82 2.51 -10.87
C ASN A 63 23.14 2.07 -9.56
N ILE A 64 21.86 2.39 -9.36
CA ILE A 64 21.08 1.93 -8.19
C ILE A 64 20.62 0.48 -8.36
N SER A 65 20.38 -0.02 -9.58
CA SER A 65 20.03 -1.44 -9.80
C SER A 65 21.15 -2.39 -9.36
N GLY A 66 22.39 -1.90 -9.23
CA GLY A 66 23.48 -2.63 -8.58
C GLY A 66 23.39 -2.71 -7.05
N VAL A 67 22.51 -1.92 -6.42
CA VAL A 67 22.33 -1.80 -4.96
C VAL A 67 20.95 -2.29 -4.52
N VAL A 68 19.89 -2.01 -5.28
CA VAL A 68 18.52 -2.46 -4.99
C VAL A 68 17.80 -2.93 -6.23
N ASP A 69 17.34 -4.17 -6.19
CA ASP A 69 16.56 -4.80 -7.25
C ASP A 69 15.14 -4.23 -7.28
N ILE A 70 14.78 -3.64 -8.43
CA ILE A 70 13.49 -3.00 -8.67
C ILE A 70 12.34 -4.01 -8.64
N GLN A 71 12.60 -5.26 -9.03
CA GLN A 71 11.63 -6.33 -8.95
C GLN A 71 11.32 -6.66 -7.49
N ILE A 72 12.34 -6.68 -6.63
CA ILE A 72 12.17 -6.90 -5.17
C ILE A 72 11.34 -5.76 -4.56
N MET A 73 11.62 -4.50 -4.92
CA MET A 73 10.80 -3.37 -4.46
C MET A 73 9.34 -3.49 -4.95
N GLY A 74 9.13 -3.96 -6.18
CA GLY A 74 7.80 -4.27 -6.72
C GLY A 74 7.07 -5.31 -5.88
N TRP A 75 7.71 -6.44 -5.56
CA TRP A 75 7.13 -7.46 -4.68
C TRP A 75 6.83 -6.93 -3.28
N LEU A 76 7.74 -6.13 -2.71
CA LEU A 76 7.55 -5.53 -1.39
C LEU A 76 6.34 -4.58 -1.38
N LEU A 77 6.19 -3.75 -2.42
CA LEU A 77 5.03 -2.88 -2.59
C LEU A 77 3.75 -3.70 -2.70
N LEU A 78 3.74 -4.76 -3.53
CA LEU A 78 2.58 -5.60 -3.74
C LEU A 78 2.07 -6.22 -2.42
N VAL A 79 2.98 -6.81 -1.63
CA VAL A 79 2.63 -7.39 -0.31
C VAL A 79 2.09 -6.32 0.62
N SER A 80 2.73 -5.15 0.69
CA SER A 80 2.27 -4.06 1.55
C SER A 80 0.88 -3.54 1.18
N CYS A 81 0.56 -3.45 -0.12
CA CYS A 81 -0.77 -3.08 -0.61
C CYS A 81 -1.82 -4.15 -0.29
N PHE A 82 -1.46 -5.44 -0.30
CA PHE A 82 -2.36 -6.49 0.18
C PHE A 82 -2.65 -6.36 1.68
N LEU A 83 -1.66 -6.03 2.51
CA LEU A 83 -1.87 -5.80 3.94
C LEU A 83 -2.83 -4.64 4.21
N LEU A 84 -2.67 -3.54 3.46
CA LEU A 84 -3.58 -2.39 3.51
C LEU A 84 -4.99 -2.76 3.06
N LEU A 85 -5.13 -3.51 1.96
CA LEU A 85 -6.44 -3.94 1.50
C LEU A 85 -7.14 -4.84 2.54
N ILE A 86 -6.39 -5.75 3.16
CA ILE A 86 -6.90 -6.64 4.21
C ILE A 86 -7.30 -5.84 5.47
N SER A 87 -6.60 -4.75 5.80
CA SER A 87 -6.90 -3.97 7.00
C SER A 87 -8.32 -3.40 6.99
N VAL A 88 -8.86 -3.06 5.82
CA VAL A 88 -10.24 -2.54 5.67
C VAL A 88 -11.30 -3.60 6.03
N PHE A 89 -10.99 -4.88 5.85
CA PHE A 89 -11.93 -5.98 6.13
C PHE A 89 -11.85 -6.48 7.57
N ILE A 90 -10.81 -6.11 8.31
CA ILE A 90 -10.63 -6.48 9.72
C ILE A 90 -11.12 -5.32 10.57
N ARG A 91 -12.12 -5.52 11.44
CA ARG A 91 -12.61 -4.48 12.37
C ARG A 91 -12.22 -4.73 13.82
N THR A 92 -10.96 -5.08 14.00
CA THR A 92 -10.36 -5.36 15.31
C THR A 92 -9.12 -4.48 15.46
N PRO A 93 -8.51 -4.36 16.66
CA PRO A 93 -7.28 -3.57 16.83
C PRO A 93 -6.13 -3.97 15.89
N ASN A 94 -6.18 -5.17 15.31
CA ASN A 94 -5.24 -5.62 14.28
C ASN A 94 -5.34 -4.82 12.97
N GLU A 95 -6.47 -4.18 12.68
CA GLU A 95 -6.64 -3.29 11.51
C GLU A 95 -5.58 -2.19 11.52
N PHE A 96 -5.37 -1.56 12.68
CA PHE A 96 -4.42 -0.47 12.83
C PHE A 96 -2.97 -0.93 12.69
N ARG A 97 -2.64 -2.15 13.15
CA ARG A 97 -1.30 -2.73 12.98
C ARG A 97 -1.00 -2.97 11.50
N LEU A 98 -1.99 -3.48 10.76
CA LEU A 98 -1.86 -3.70 9.31
C LEU A 98 -1.78 -2.38 8.54
N MET A 99 -2.54 -1.36 8.95
CA MET A 99 -2.41 -0.01 8.39
C MET A 99 -1.02 0.58 8.59
N ILE A 100 -0.43 0.42 9.78
CA ILE A 100 0.94 0.89 10.07
C ILE A 100 1.95 0.14 9.19
N LEU A 101 1.92 -1.20 9.20
CA LEU A 101 2.89 -2.00 8.46
C LEU A 101 2.77 -1.78 6.95
N GLY A 102 1.55 -1.86 6.43
CA GLY A 102 1.28 -1.67 5.00
C GLY A 102 1.57 -0.24 4.54
N GLY A 103 1.18 0.77 5.32
CA GLY A 103 1.38 2.18 4.99
C GLY A 103 2.85 2.61 5.09
N LEU A 104 3.60 2.17 6.10
CA LEU A 104 5.02 2.48 6.21
C LEU A 104 5.83 1.84 5.08
N VAL A 105 5.63 0.53 4.85
CA VAL A 105 6.40 -0.19 3.82
C VAL A 105 6.08 0.36 2.43
N SER A 106 4.80 0.52 2.08
CA SER A 106 4.42 1.10 0.78
C SER A 106 4.90 2.54 0.64
N GLY A 107 4.79 3.37 1.69
CA GLY A 107 5.26 4.75 1.68
C GLY A 107 6.77 4.87 1.42
N LEU A 108 7.58 4.04 2.09
CA LEU A 108 9.03 4.00 1.87
C LEU A 108 9.38 3.56 0.45
N VAL A 109 8.68 2.55 -0.08
CA VAL A 109 8.90 2.09 -1.45
C VAL A 109 8.54 3.18 -2.46
N TYR A 110 7.42 3.88 -2.27
CA TYR A 110 7.04 5.03 -3.09
C TYR A 110 8.04 6.17 -3.04
N PHE A 111 8.61 6.47 -1.87
CA PHE A 111 9.66 7.47 -1.76
C PHE A 111 10.95 7.05 -2.46
N ALA A 112 11.36 5.79 -2.29
CA ALA A 112 12.49 5.25 -3.03
C ALA A 112 12.28 5.41 -4.54
N PHE A 113 11.11 5.05 -5.07
CA PHE A 113 10.80 5.26 -6.49
C PHE A 113 10.66 6.72 -6.90
N GLY A 114 10.14 7.59 -6.04
CA GLY A 114 10.10 9.03 -6.28
C GLY A 114 11.50 9.57 -6.51
N ILE A 115 12.43 9.28 -5.60
CA ILE A 115 13.84 9.70 -5.70
C ILE A 115 14.53 9.09 -6.93
N LEU A 116 14.24 7.83 -7.26
CA LEU A 116 14.85 7.13 -8.40
C LEU A 116 14.30 7.58 -9.76
N ALA A 117 13.11 8.18 -9.81
CA ALA A 117 12.47 8.58 -11.05
C ALA A 117 13.00 9.89 -11.65
N VAL A 118 14.05 10.52 -11.10
CA VAL A 118 14.48 11.90 -11.41
C VAL A 118 15.17 12.10 -12.78
N ASP A 119 15.62 11.04 -13.46
CA ASP A 119 16.51 11.23 -14.62
C ASP A 119 15.97 11.03 -16.04
N ASN A 120 14.80 10.42 -16.32
CA ASN A 120 14.18 10.49 -17.66
C ASN A 120 12.79 9.84 -17.77
N ALA A 121 11.78 10.67 -18.11
CA ALA A 121 10.47 10.40 -18.75
C ALA A 121 9.40 11.34 -18.15
N SER A 122 8.97 12.37 -18.91
CA SER A 122 7.89 13.32 -18.52
C SER A 122 7.91 13.69 -17.02
N LEU A 123 9.13 14.00 -16.55
CA LEU A 123 9.69 13.74 -15.23
C LEU A 123 8.90 14.25 -14.02
N TYR A 124 8.27 15.40 -14.19
CA TYR A 124 7.52 16.04 -13.12
C TYR A 124 6.36 15.15 -12.65
N ALA A 125 5.51 14.70 -13.57
CA ALA A 125 4.29 14.01 -13.20
C ALA A 125 4.56 12.68 -12.45
N THR A 126 5.54 11.90 -12.92
CA THR A 126 5.87 10.59 -12.33
C THR A 126 6.55 10.73 -10.96
N TYR A 127 7.48 11.67 -10.83
CA TYR A 127 8.13 12.00 -9.57
C TYR A 127 7.12 12.43 -8.50
N TYR A 128 6.32 13.46 -8.80
CA TYR A 128 5.34 13.98 -7.84
C TYR A 128 4.23 12.98 -7.53
N ASN A 129 3.79 12.17 -8.50
CA ASN A 129 2.82 11.11 -8.24
C ASN A 129 3.36 10.08 -7.24
N ASN A 130 4.61 9.62 -7.40
CA ASN A 130 5.21 8.68 -6.46
C ASN A 130 5.37 9.31 -5.07
N LEU A 131 5.81 10.57 -4.96
CA LEU A 131 5.93 11.25 -3.67
C LEU A 131 4.57 11.47 -2.99
N ILE A 132 3.56 11.91 -3.73
CA ILE A 132 2.20 12.11 -3.21
C ILE A 132 1.65 10.78 -2.69
N ASN A 133 1.79 9.71 -3.48
CA ASN A 133 1.39 8.38 -3.04
C ASN A 133 2.17 7.96 -1.78
N GLY A 134 3.48 8.23 -1.73
CA GLY A 134 4.29 8.01 -0.53
C GLY A 134 3.72 8.71 0.70
N TRP A 135 3.41 10.01 0.60
CA TRP A 135 2.82 10.77 1.68
C TRP A 135 1.45 10.26 2.11
N VAL A 136 0.58 9.91 1.16
CA VAL A 136 -0.74 9.32 1.47
C VAL A 136 -0.57 8.04 2.29
N GLN A 137 0.39 7.18 1.94
CA GLN A 137 0.65 5.95 2.68
C GLN A 137 1.20 6.21 4.09
N ILE A 138 2.07 7.22 4.26
CA ILE A 138 2.54 7.64 5.59
C ILE A 138 1.39 8.18 6.44
N ILE A 139 0.45 8.94 5.86
CA ILE A 139 -0.73 9.42 6.57
C ILE A 139 -1.60 8.24 7.03
N ILE A 140 -1.83 7.24 6.17
CA ILE A 140 -2.57 6.01 6.52
C ILE A 140 -1.89 5.30 7.69
N ALA A 141 -0.56 5.15 7.66
CA ALA A 141 0.19 4.57 8.77
C ALA A 141 0.04 5.39 10.07
N GLY A 142 0.12 6.72 9.98
CA GLY A 142 -0.10 7.62 11.11
C GLY A 142 -1.50 7.49 11.70
N MET A 143 -2.53 7.34 10.85
CA MET A 143 -3.90 7.07 11.30
C MET A 143 -4.02 5.72 12.02
N GLY A 144 -3.29 4.69 11.56
CA GLY A 144 -3.16 3.43 12.28
C GLY A 144 -2.53 3.62 13.66
N ALA A 145 -1.44 4.38 13.76
CA ALA A 145 -0.78 4.67 15.04
C ALA A 145 -1.72 5.41 16.02
N ILE A 146 -2.46 6.40 15.53
CA ILE A 146 -3.49 7.11 16.33
C ILE A 146 -4.60 6.15 16.76
N GLY A 147 -5.02 5.23 15.88
CA GLY A 147 -6.02 4.21 16.17
C GLY A 147 -5.61 3.27 17.31
N ILE A 148 -4.36 2.79 17.30
CA ILE A 148 -3.79 2.00 18.42
C ILE A 148 -3.79 2.82 19.71
N TRP A 149 -3.28 4.06 19.65
CA TRP A 149 -3.20 4.92 20.83
C TRP A 149 -4.57 5.18 21.47
N LYS A 150 -5.61 5.39 20.65
CA LYS A 150 -6.99 5.58 21.13
C LYS A 150 -7.64 4.32 21.68
N THR A 151 -7.30 3.15 21.13
CA THR A 151 -7.90 1.88 21.57
C THR A 151 -7.32 1.35 22.88
N LYS A 152 -6.26 1.98 23.44
CA LYS A 152 -5.63 1.62 24.73
C LYS A 152 -5.35 0.11 24.87
N VAL A 153 -5.03 -0.55 23.76
CA VAL A 153 -4.49 -1.92 23.76
C VAL A 153 -2.99 -1.86 23.96
#